data_AF-A0A938GI74-F1
#
_entry.id   AF-A0A938GI74-F1
#
_cell.length_a   1.000
_cell.length_b   1.000
_cell.length_c   1.000
_cell.angle_alpha   90.00
_cell.angle_beta   90.00
_cell.angle_gamma   90.00
#
_symmetry.space_group_name_H-M   'P 1'
#
loop_
_entity.id
_entity.type
_entity.pdbx_description
1 polymer ?
#
loop_
_entity_poly.entity_id
_entity_poly.type
_entity_poly.pdbx_seq_one_letter_code
_entity_poly.pdbx_strand_id
1 'polypeptide(L)'
;MNLGDFGPIMIVISRDEVERGDMTGPLQCLKALLVSRETIRANQTNVDVSFSGYEDTRDELFEIPEVRNYVYALDAKFPFWLYFLSRYFTGLQCITYCHLLPFLTPEARAKHHPQKLAELIERRWGPALFQLCSAVGHTEAEADALLASAMTYFQSGPTKLTS
;
A
#
# COMPACT_ATOMS: atom_id res chain seq x y z
N MET A 1 -27.26 -7.92 11.43
CA MET A 1 -25.83 -7.75 11.72
C MET A 1 -25.27 -6.90 10.60
N ASN A 2 -24.90 -5.65 10.88
CA ASN A 2 -24.46 -4.70 9.86
C ASN A 2 -22.94 -4.88 9.66
N LEU A 3 -22.47 -4.99 8.41
CA LEU A 3 -21.07 -5.23 8.05
C LEU A 3 -20.13 -4.03 8.32
N GLY A 4 -20.59 -3.02 9.06
CA GLY A 4 -19.85 -1.79 9.39
C GLY A 4 -19.06 -1.83 10.71
N ASP A 5 -19.02 -2.96 11.42
CA ASP A 5 -18.46 -3.07 12.78
C ASP A 5 -16.98 -3.52 12.86
N PHE A 6 -16.34 -3.83 11.74
CA PHE A 6 -14.92 -4.18 11.73
C PHE A 6 -14.18 -3.14 10.91
N GLY A 7 -13.30 -2.38 11.59
CA GLY A 7 -12.35 -1.49 10.95
C GLY A 7 -11.46 -2.22 9.93
N PRO A 8 -10.57 -1.51 9.24
CA PRO A 8 -9.71 -2.13 8.23
C PRO A 8 -8.92 -3.31 8.82
N ILE A 9 -8.58 -4.26 7.96
CA ILE A 9 -7.62 -5.31 8.32
C ILE A 9 -6.27 -4.65 8.53
N MET A 10 -5.76 -4.71 9.76
CA MET A 10 -4.45 -4.17 10.12
C MET A 10 -3.39 -5.25 10.02
N ILE A 11 -2.41 -5.05 9.14
CA ILE A 11 -1.21 -5.89 9.03
C ILE A 11 -0.06 -5.10 9.66
N VAL A 12 0.29 -5.48 10.89
CA VAL A 12 1.40 -4.86 11.63
C VAL A 12 2.66 -5.68 11.40
N ILE A 13 3.71 -5.03 10.91
CA ILE A 13 5.01 -5.62 10.62
C ILE A 13 6.00 -5.09 11.65
N SER A 14 6.49 -5.97 12.51
CA SER A 14 7.42 -5.59 13.58
C SER A 14 8.82 -5.32 13.04
N ARG A 15 9.58 -4.51 13.79
CA ARG A 15 11.01 -4.30 13.54
C ARG A 15 11.82 -5.60 13.49
N ASP A 16 11.52 -6.59 14.35
CA ASP A 16 12.20 -7.90 14.32
C ASP A 16 11.95 -8.62 12.99
N GLU A 17 10.70 -8.62 12.50
CA GLU A 17 10.37 -9.19 11.19
C GLU A 17 11.11 -8.48 10.05
N VAL A 18 11.20 -7.14 10.10
CA VAL A 18 11.93 -6.35 9.10
C VAL A 18 13.42 -6.68 9.13
N GLU A 19 14.07 -6.61 10.29
CA GLU A 19 15.52 -6.82 10.45
C GLU A 19 15.93 -8.26 10.09
N ARG A 20 15.05 -9.23 10.31
CA ARG A 20 15.27 -10.65 9.95
C ARG A 20 14.82 -10.99 8.53
N GLY A 21 14.14 -10.06 7.83
CA GLY A 21 13.54 -10.32 6.53
C GLY A 21 12.41 -11.37 6.57
N ASP A 22 11.80 -11.58 7.73
CA ASP A 22 10.74 -12.58 7.92
C ASP A 22 9.40 -12.04 7.44
N MET A 23 9.04 -12.42 6.22
CA MET A 23 7.75 -12.06 5.62
C MET A 23 6.65 -13.10 5.87
N THR A 24 6.90 -14.14 6.67
CA THR A 24 6.00 -15.30 6.76
C THR A 24 4.59 -14.90 7.20
N GLY A 25 4.48 -14.17 8.31
CA GLY A 25 3.21 -13.68 8.85
C GLY A 25 2.51 -12.69 7.91
N PRO A 26 3.13 -11.55 7.57
CA PRO A 26 2.51 -10.55 6.70
C PRO A 26 2.12 -11.11 5.34
N LEU A 27 2.95 -11.95 4.71
CA LEU A 27 2.64 -12.53 3.41
C LEU A 27 1.51 -13.58 3.50
N GLN A 28 1.41 -14.33 4.60
CA GLN A 28 0.28 -15.22 4.82
C GLN A 28 -1.04 -14.43 4.88
N CYS A 29 -1.08 -13.33 5.63
CA CYS A 29 -2.23 -12.44 5.71
C CYS A 29 -2.59 -11.85 4.33
N LEU A 30 -1.61 -11.31 3.61
CA LEU A 30 -1.83 -10.74 2.28
C LEU A 30 -2.32 -11.77 1.27
N LYS A 31 -1.75 -12.98 1.26
CA LYS A 31 -2.21 -14.07 0.38
C LYS A 31 -3.60 -14.56 0.74
N ALA A 32 -4.00 -14.49 2.01
CA ALA A 32 -5.36 -14.82 2.42
C ALA A 32 -6.40 -13.89 1.76
N LEU A 33 -6.03 -12.67 1.37
CA LEU A 33 -6.92 -11.76 0.65
C LEU A 33 -7.26 -12.22 -0.77
N LEU A 34 -6.43 -13.11 -1.35
CA LEU A 34 -6.53 -13.57 -2.74
C LEU A 34 -7.25 -14.92 -2.88
N VAL A 35 -7.74 -15.51 -1.79
CA VAL A 35 -8.25 -16.90 -1.77
C VAL A 35 -9.54 -17.09 -2.56
N SER A 36 -10.35 -16.04 -2.70
CA SER A 36 -11.62 -16.10 -3.43
C SER A 36 -12.02 -14.73 -4.00
N ARG A 37 -12.90 -14.73 -5.00
CA ARG A 37 -13.47 -13.49 -5.57
C ARG A 37 -14.22 -12.67 -4.52
N GLU A 38 -15.03 -13.32 -3.68
CA GLU A 38 -15.69 -12.68 -2.55
C GLU A 38 -14.69 -11.99 -1.62
N THR A 39 -13.62 -12.70 -1.23
CA THR A 39 -12.61 -12.16 -0.31
C THR A 39 -11.87 -10.97 -0.91
N ILE A 40 -11.50 -11.03 -2.19
CA ILE A 40 -10.85 -9.91 -2.87
C ILE A 40 -11.80 -8.70 -2.84
N ARG A 41 -13.04 -8.85 -3.29
CA ARG A 41 -14.02 -7.73 -3.33
C ARG A 41 -14.32 -7.15 -1.95
N ALA A 42 -14.48 -8.01 -0.94
CA ALA A 42 -14.79 -7.58 0.42
C ALA A 42 -13.67 -6.74 1.06
N ASN A 43 -12.44 -6.84 0.55
CA ASN A 43 -11.27 -6.15 1.11
C ASN A 43 -10.72 -5.04 0.20
N GLN A 44 -11.46 -4.65 -0.84
CA GLN A 44 -11.14 -3.50 -1.67
C GLN A 44 -10.97 -2.24 -0.80
N THR A 45 -9.80 -1.63 -0.82
CA THR A 45 -9.45 -0.44 -0.02
C THR A 45 -9.70 -0.55 1.49
N ASN A 46 -9.70 -1.78 2.05
CA ASN A 46 -10.03 -2.05 3.45
C ASN A 46 -8.90 -2.72 4.23
N VAL A 47 -7.65 -2.58 3.78
CA VAL A 47 -6.46 -3.13 4.45
C VAL A 47 -5.50 -1.99 4.75
N ASP A 48 -4.83 -2.01 5.89
CA ASP A 48 -3.70 -1.12 6.15
C ASP A 48 -2.47 -1.93 6.59
N VAL A 49 -1.29 -1.40 6.24
CA VAL A 49 0.00 -1.99 6.59
C VAL A 49 0.76 -0.97 7.41
N SER A 50 1.20 -1.35 8.60
CA SER A 50 1.99 -0.49 9.48
C SER A 50 3.27 -1.19 9.94
N PHE A 51 4.26 -0.40 10.33
CA PHE A 51 5.51 -0.88 10.89
C PHE A 51 5.62 -0.45 12.34
N SER A 52 5.96 -1.36 13.25
CA SER A 52 6.06 -1.11 14.70
C SER A 52 7.47 -1.35 15.23
N GLY A 53 7.82 -0.70 16.35
CA GLY A 53 9.14 -0.82 16.96
C GLY A 53 10.17 0.19 16.45
N TYR A 54 9.70 1.24 15.76
CA TYR A 54 10.49 2.35 15.21
C TYR A 54 10.14 3.69 15.86
N GLU A 55 9.36 3.70 16.95
CA GLU A 55 8.85 4.91 17.59
C GLU A 55 9.98 5.81 18.16
N ASP A 56 11.12 5.21 18.49
CA ASP A 56 12.29 5.90 19.03
C ASP A 56 13.32 6.31 17.94
N THR A 57 13.07 6.01 16.66
CA THR A 57 13.98 6.40 15.57
C THR A 57 13.71 7.82 15.12
N ARG A 58 14.78 8.57 14.82
CA ARG A 58 14.66 9.94 14.27
C ARG A 58 14.31 9.96 12.79
N ASP A 59 14.67 8.90 12.08
CA ASP A 59 14.46 8.78 10.64
C ASP A 59 13.02 8.38 10.34
N GLU A 60 12.50 8.85 9.21
CA GLU A 60 11.22 8.40 8.69
C GLU A 60 11.31 6.93 8.27
N LEU A 61 10.24 6.14 8.49
CA LEU A 61 10.22 4.70 8.18
C LEU A 61 10.73 4.38 6.76
N PHE A 62 10.31 5.17 5.78
CA PHE A 62 10.66 4.99 4.36
C PHE A 62 12.08 5.46 4.00
N GLU A 63 12.83 6.00 4.96
CA GLU A 63 14.24 6.35 4.84
C GLU A 63 15.16 5.27 5.45
N ILE A 64 14.62 4.41 6.32
CA ILE A 64 15.35 3.29 6.94
C ILE A 64 15.63 2.19 5.90
N PRO A 65 16.91 1.85 5.61
CA PRO A 65 17.27 0.89 4.57
C PRO A 65 16.62 -0.49 4.72
N GLU A 66 16.52 -1.01 5.94
CA GLU A 66 15.94 -2.31 6.27
C GLU A 66 14.44 -2.34 5.91
N VAL A 67 13.70 -1.29 6.27
CA VAL A 67 12.28 -1.14 5.94
C VAL A 67 12.09 -1.11 4.42
N ARG A 68 12.92 -0.32 3.71
CA ARG A 68 12.87 -0.23 2.24
C ARG A 68 13.13 -1.57 1.57
N ASN A 69 14.17 -2.28 2.01
CA ASN A 69 14.53 -3.60 1.49
C ASN A 69 13.41 -4.62 1.74
N TYR A 70 12.82 -4.59 2.92
CA TYR A 70 11.68 -5.43 3.27
C TYR A 70 10.48 -5.12 2.38
N VAL A 71 10.13 -3.85 2.19
CA VAL A 71 9.03 -3.43 1.30
C VAL A 71 9.29 -3.87 -0.14
N TYR A 72 10.51 -3.74 -0.66
CA TYR A 72 10.85 -4.24 -2.00
C TYR A 72 10.63 -5.75 -2.13
N ALA A 73 11.06 -6.52 -1.12
CA ALA A 73 10.90 -7.97 -1.13
C ALA A 73 9.42 -8.39 -1.00
N LEU A 74 8.63 -7.62 -0.24
CA LEU A 74 7.20 -7.86 -0.07
C LEU A 74 6.42 -7.51 -1.33
N ASP A 75 6.66 -6.33 -1.91
CA ASP A 75 6.07 -5.87 -3.18
C ASP A 75 6.42 -6.81 -4.34
N ALA A 76 7.63 -7.39 -4.36
CA ALA A 76 8.02 -8.43 -5.30
C ALA A 76 7.06 -9.64 -5.29
N LYS A 77 6.48 -9.95 -4.13
CA LYS A 77 5.58 -11.11 -3.91
C LYS A 77 4.09 -10.72 -3.92
N PHE A 78 3.75 -9.46 -3.65
CA PHE A 78 2.39 -8.96 -3.55
C PHE A 78 2.28 -7.52 -4.08
N PRO A 79 2.09 -7.30 -5.39
CA PRO A 79 2.06 -5.95 -5.97
C PRO A 79 0.65 -5.31 -6.01
N PHE A 80 -0.29 -5.75 -5.16
CA PHE A 80 -1.72 -5.40 -5.26
C PHE A 80 -2.15 -4.21 -4.37
N TRP A 81 -1.21 -3.33 -4.04
CA TRP A 81 -1.41 -2.26 -3.05
C TRP A 81 -2.54 -1.30 -3.39
N LEU A 82 -2.64 -0.90 -4.68
CA LEU A 82 -3.69 0.03 -5.11
C LEU A 82 -5.09 -0.57 -4.97
N TYR A 83 -5.24 -1.89 -5.02
CA TYR A 83 -6.53 -2.54 -4.83
C TYR A 83 -6.91 -2.62 -3.35
N PHE A 84 -5.99 -3.09 -2.50
CA PHE A 84 -6.31 -3.44 -1.11
C PHE A 84 -6.14 -2.30 -0.10
N LEU A 85 -5.12 -1.45 -0.27
CA LEU A 85 -4.76 -0.53 0.80
C LEU A 85 -5.77 0.59 0.97
N SER A 86 -6.06 0.90 2.22
CA SER A 86 -6.98 1.95 2.59
C SER A 86 -6.48 3.32 2.15
N ARG A 87 -7.44 4.20 1.85
CA ARG A 87 -7.16 5.61 1.57
C ARG A 87 -7.22 6.48 2.81
N TYR A 88 -7.56 5.92 3.97
CA TYR A 88 -7.71 6.66 5.23
C TYR A 88 -6.46 6.59 6.13
N PHE A 89 -5.55 5.67 5.85
CA PHE A 89 -4.35 5.42 6.64
C PHE A 89 -3.07 5.66 5.82
N THR A 90 -1.92 5.59 6.48
CA THR A 90 -0.62 5.95 5.90
C THR A 90 0.17 4.75 5.34
N GLY A 91 -0.36 3.52 5.41
CA GLY A 91 0.35 2.33 4.91
C GLY A 91 0.68 2.42 3.41
N LEU A 92 -0.27 2.84 2.58
CA LEU A 92 -0.03 3.04 1.15
C LEU A 92 1.05 4.11 0.90
N GLN A 93 1.05 5.19 1.67
CA GLN A 93 2.06 6.24 1.61
C GLN A 93 3.45 5.72 2.00
N CYS A 94 3.56 4.96 3.09
CA CYS A 94 4.81 4.37 3.55
C CYS A 94 5.42 3.44 2.50
N ILE A 95 4.62 2.51 1.96
CA ILE A 95 5.06 1.60 0.89
C ILE A 95 5.51 2.41 -0.33
N THR A 96 4.74 3.41 -0.73
CA THR A 96 5.08 4.26 -1.88
C THR A 96 6.41 4.97 -1.69
N TYR A 97 6.64 5.63 -0.55
CA TYR A 97 7.91 6.33 -0.33
C TYR A 97 9.11 5.39 -0.21
N CYS A 98 8.91 4.14 0.20
CA CYS A 98 9.98 3.12 0.11
C CYS A 98 10.42 2.89 -1.35
N HIS A 99 9.54 3.03 -2.34
CA HIS A 99 9.90 2.94 -3.76
C HIS A 99 10.41 4.24 -4.39
N LEU A 100 10.31 5.36 -3.68
CA LEU A 100 10.79 6.66 -4.15
C LEU A 100 12.18 6.97 -3.59
N LEU A 101 12.81 8.00 -4.14
CA LEU A 101 14.14 8.45 -3.72
C LEU A 101 14.08 9.02 -2.28
N PRO A 102 14.86 8.48 -1.31
CA PRO A 102 14.91 8.98 0.05
C PRO A 102 15.82 10.20 0.17
N PHE A 103 15.82 10.87 1.33
CA PHE A 103 16.77 11.95 1.68
C PHE A 103 16.78 13.12 0.68
N LEU A 104 15.62 13.45 0.11
CA LEU A 104 15.48 14.57 -0.81
C LEU A 104 14.97 15.83 -0.08
N THR A 105 15.51 16.98 -0.47
CA THR A 105 14.91 18.29 -0.12
C THR A 105 13.50 18.38 -0.70
N PRO A 106 12.62 19.26 -0.17
CA PRO A 106 11.28 19.46 -0.70
C PRO A 106 11.25 19.75 -2.21
N GLU A 107 12.21 20.56 -2.71
CA GLU A 107 12.30 20.92 -4.13
C GLU A 107 12.70 19.71 -4.98
N ALA A 108 13.70 18.94 -4.54
CA ALA A 108 14.11 17.72 -5.23
C ALA A 108 12.99 16.67 -5.21
N ARG A 109 12.26 16.56 -4.11
CA ARG A 109 11.08 15.69 -3.97
C ARG A 109 10.02 16.06 -5.01
N ALA A 110 9.62 17.32 -5.06
CA ALA A 110 8.63 17.83 -6.02
C ALA A 110 9.05 17.60 -7.48
N LYS A 111 10.35 17.65 -7.76
CA LYS A 111 10.91 17.39 -9.09
C LYS A 111 10.92 15.90 -9.47
N HIS A 112 11.35 15.02 -8.58
CA HIS A 112 11.68 13.63 -8.93
C HIS A 112 10.58 12.62 -8.59
N HIS A 113 9.85 12.81 -7.49
CA HIS A 113 8.86 11.84 -7.03
C HIS A 113 7.69 11.65 -8.00
N PRO A 114 7.10 12.68 -8.63
CA PRO A 114 5.96 12.49 -9.53
C PRO A 114 6.28 11.56 -10.70
N GLN A 115 7.43 11.75 -11.34
CA GLN A 115 7.85 10.89 -12.46
C GLN A 115 8.08 9.44 -12.00
N LYS A 116 8.76 9.24 -10.86
CA LYS A 116 9.02 7.90 -10.33
C LYS A 116 7.76 7.18 -9.88
N LEU A 117 6.81 7.91 -9.30
CA LEU A 117 5.51 7.37 -8.95
C LEU A 117 4.72 6.96 -10.21
N ALA A 118 4.69 7.81 -11.25
CA ALA A 118 4.05 7.48 -12.51
C ALA A 118 4.64 6.20 -13.14
N GLU A 119 5.97 6.09 -13.19
CA GLU A 119 6.67 4.89 -13.67
C GLU A 119 6.29 3.63 -12.87
N LEU A 120 6.17 3.74 -11.54
CA LEU A 120 5.79 2.63 -10.67
C LEU A 120 4.34 2.18 -10.89
N ILE A 121 3.43 3.13 -11.04
CA ILE A 121 2.02 2.86 -11.33
C ILE A 121 1.89 2.21 -12.72
N GLU A 122 2.47 2.82 -13.75
CA GLU A 122 2.35 2.35 -15.12
C GLU A 122 2.90 0.93 -15.30
N ARG A 123 4.07 0.66 -14.72
CA ARG A 123 4.81 -0.58 -15.00
C ARG A 123 4.47 -1.73 -14.07
N ARG A 124 3.83 -1.46 -12.93
CA ARG A 124 3.66 -2.46 -11.87
C ARG A 124 2.30 -2.42 -11.20
N TRP A 125 1.98 -1.32 -10.51
CA TRP A 125 0.82 -1.30 -9.62
C TRP A 125 -0.51 -1.12 -10.34
N GLY A 126 -0.54 -0.35 -11.43
CA GLY A 126 -1.70 -0.21 -12.32
C GLY A 126 -2.07 -1.54 -12.98
N PRO A 127 -1.14 -2.24 -13.65
CA PRO A 127 -1.40 -3.58 -14.18
C PRO A 127 -1.90 -4.57 -13.11
N ALA A 128 -1.32 -4.57 -11.91
CA ALA A 128 -1.75 -5.43 -10.81
C ALA A 128 -3.17 -5.09 -10.31
N LEU A 129 -3.51 -3.81 -10.24
CA LEU A 129 -4.88 -3.34 -9.95
C LEU A 129 -5.86 -3.85 -11.00
N PHE A 130 -5.59 -3.61 -12.28
CA PHE A 130 -6.48 -4.02 -13.37
C PHE A 130 -6.63 -5.54 -13.47
N GLN A 131 -5.58 -6.29 -13.17
CA GLN A 131 -5.65 -7.75 -13.06
C GLN A 131 -6.68 -8.19 -12.03
N LEU A 132 -6.64 -7.64 -10.81
CA LEU A 132 -7.63 -7.98 -9.78
C LEU A 132 -9.03 -7.49 -10.16
N CYS A 133 -9.15 -6.28 -10.71
CA CYS A 133 -10.42 -5.75 -11.18
C CYS A 133 -11.10 -6.69 -12.16
N SER A 134 -10.37 -7.14 -13.18
CA SER A 134 -10.86 -8.13 -14.15
C SER A 134 -11.22 -9.46 -13.49
N ALA A 135 -10.36 -9.96 -12.59
CA ALA A 135 -10.55 -11.26 -11.94
C ALA A 135 -11.81 -11.34 -11.08
N VAL A 136 -12.28 -10.21 -10.54
CA VAL A 136 -13.49 -10.13 -9.70
C VAL A 136 -14.68 -9.44 -10.39
N GLY A 137 -14.59 -9.22 -11.70
CA GLY A 137 -15.69 -8.73 -12.52
C GLY A 137 -16.03 -7.25 -12.30
N HIS A 138 -15.05 -6.42 -11.94
CA HIS A 138 -15.25 -4.96 -12.02
C HIS A 138 -15.41 -4.51 -13.48
N THR A 139 -16.22 -3.49 -13.67
CA THR A 139 -16.28 -2.73 -14.93
C THR A 139 -15.03 -1.87 -15.10
N GLU A 140 -14.77 -1.41 -16.33
CA GLU A 140 -13.69 -0.45 -16.59
C GLU A 140 -13.86 0.82 -15.75
N ALA A 141 -15.07 1.35 -15.66
CA ALA A 141 -15.37 2.55 -14.87
C ALA A 141 -15.06 2.36 -13.37
N GLU A 142 -15.35 1.18 -12.80
CA GLU A 142 -15.00 0.88 -11.40
C GLU A 142 -13.48 0.76 -11.19
N ALA A 143 -12.77 0.16 -12.16
CA ALA A 143 -11.32 0.05 -12.11
C ALA A 143 -10.64 1.42 -12.24
N ASP A 144 -11.12 2.28 -13.13
CA ASP A 144 -10.66 3.64 -13.30
C ASP A 144 -10.94 4.48 -12.05
N ALA A 145 -12.11 4.33 -11.42
CA ALA A 145 -12.43 4.99 -10.16
C ALA A 145 -11.49 4.58 -9.03
N LEU A 146 -11.12 3.29 -8.95
CA LEU A 146 -10.13 2.80 -7.99
C LEU A 146 -8.74 3.43 -8.20
N LEU A 147 -8.31 3.51 -9.46
CA LEU A 147 -7.04 4.13 -9.81
C LEU A 147 -7.06 5.64 -9.49
N ALA A 148 -8.14 6.34 -9.86
CA ALA A 148 -8.33 7.75 -9.57
C ALA A 148 -8.36 8.04 -8.06
N SER A 149 -8.95 7.15 -7.27
CA SER A 149 -8.90 7.20 -5.80
C SER A 149 -7.47 7.11 -5.27
N ALA A 150 -6.64 6.21 -5.81
CA ALA A 150 -5.22 6.17 -5.46
C ALA A 150 -4.48 7.45 -5.89
N MET A 151 -4.79 8.01 -7.06
CA MET A 151 -4.16 9.24 -7.52
C MET A 151 -4.50 10.42 -6.61
N THR A 152 -5.76 10.53 -6.20
CA THR A 152 -6.21 11.53 -5.21
C THR A 152 -5.45 11.37 -3.89
N TYR A 153 -5.29 10.13 -3.41
CA TYR A 153 -4.52 9.83 -2.20
C TYR A 153 -3.06 10.29 -2.33
N PHE A 154 -2.40 10.03 -3.45
CA PHE A 154 -1.01 10.46 -3.64
C PHE A 154 -0.86 11.98 -3.75
N GLN A 155 -1.88 12.69 -4.24
CA GLN A 155 -1.86 14.14 -4.36
C GLN A 155 -2.18 14.84 -3.03
N SER A 156 -3.11 14.29 -2.25
CA SER A 156 -3.72 14.98 -1.10
C SER A 156 -3.40 14.33 0.26
N GLY A 157 -2.74 13.18 0.27
CA GLY A 157 -2.56 12.34 1.45
C GLY A 157 -3.81 11.54 1.82
N PRO A 158 -3.83 10.95 3.03
CA PRO A 158 -4.98 10.19 3.51
C PRO A 158 -6.26 11.01 3.52
N THR A 159 -7.36 10.37 3.12
CA THR A 159 -8.71 10.92 3.18
C THR A 159 -9.06 11.19 4.64
N LYS A 160 -9.45 12.43 4.94
CA LYS A 160 -9.88 12.81 6.28
C LYS A 160 -11.22 12.17 6.58
N LEU A 161 -11.35 11.52 7.74
CA LEU A 161 -12.65 11.15 8.28
C LEU A 161 -13.40 12.44 8.62
N THR A 162 -14.46 12.74 7.88
CA THR A 162 -15.39 13.80 8.25
C THR A 162 -16.19 13.31 9.45
N SER A 163 -15.94 13.92 10.61
CA SER A 163 -16.74 13.78 11.83
C SER A 163 -18.16 14.32 11.64
#